data_AF-A0A3B3S216-F1
#
_entry.id   AF-A0A3B3S216-F1
#
_cell.length_a   1.000
_cell.length_b   1.000
_cell.length_c   1.000
_cell.angle_alpha   90.00
_cell.angle_beta   90.00
_cell.angle_gamma   90.00
#
_symmetry.space_group_name_H-M   'P 1'
#
loop_
_entity.id
_entity.type
_entity.pdbx_description
1 polymer ?
#
loop_
_entity_poly.entity_id
_entity_poly.type
_entity_poly.pdbx_seq_one_letter_code
_entity_poly.pdbx_strand_id
1 'polypeptide(L)'
;MLALRPLLSQARLSRTAGSFHTGAACCAAKVAVVLSGCGVYDGTEIHEASAILVHLSRGGAQVRMFAPDVAQMHVIDHGKGQPAEGESRNVLSESARIARGSISDLGHLDVSNHDAVIFPGGFGAAKNLSTFAVDGKDCEVNKDVERVLMDFHKAGKPIGLCCISPVLAARVLGKVEVTVGHEEEEGGKWPYAGTVQAIRALGAKHCVKDVTETHVDQKNKVVTAPAFMCDTQLHLIFDGIGAMKANVWHLGRNSPAPAGSPFSLERTLVTVRDSFHLFSNM
;
A
#
# COMPACT_ATOMS: atom_id res chain seq x y z
N MET A 1 11.57 -36.78 -73.40
CA MET A 1 10.46 -36.29 -72.54
C MET A 1 11.07 -35.31 -71.55
N LEU A 2 10.97 -34.00 -71.82
CA LEU A 2 10.09 -33.05 -71.11
C LEU A 2 10.22 -33.20 -69.57
N ALA A 3 10.60 -32.17 -68.80
CA ALA A 3 10.01 -30.84 -68.83
C ALA A 3 10.92 -29.74 -68.23
N LEU A 4 10.62 -28.53 -68.68
CA LEU A 4 11.16 -27.21 -68.31
C LEU A 4 10.41 -26.58 -67.11
N ARG A 5 11.10 -25.58 -66.51
CA ARG A 5 10.63 -24.39 -65.74
C ARG A 5 10.42 -24.50 -64.21
N PRO A 6 10.46 -23.37 -63.46
CA PRO A 6 11.03 -22.04 -63.73
C PRO A 6 11.89 -21.42 -62.59
N LEU A 7 12.67 -20.38 -62.93
CA LEU A 7 13.28 -19.44 -62.00
C LEU A 7 12.22 -18.63 -61.24
N LEU A 8 12.34 -18.53 -59.92
CA LEU A 8 11.65 -17.54 -59.09
C LEU A 8 12.65 -16.51 -58.56
N SER A 9 12.38 -15.26 -58.92
CA SER A 9 13.03 -14.04 -58.46
C SER A 9 12.86 -13.86 -56.95
N GLN A 10 13.96 -13.73 -56.20
CA GLN A 10 13.93 -13.29 -54.81
C GLN A 10 14.03 -11.76 -54.74
N ALA A 11 12.89 -11.11 -54.51
CA ALA A 11 12.85 -9.70 -54.13
C ALA A 11 13.39 -9.54 -52.69
N ARG A 12 14.45 -8.74 -52.52
CA ARG A 12 14.95 -8.34 -51.20
C ARG A 12 14.00 -7.30 -50.59
N LEU A 13 13.23 -7.71 -49.59
CA LEU A 13 12.49 -6.79 -48.72
C LEU A 13 13.46 -6.19 -47.69
N SER A 14 13.85 -4.93 -47.92
CA SER A 14 14.50 -4.07 -46.93
C SER A 14 13.52 -3.81 -45.78
N ARG A 15 13.67 -4.53 -44.66
CA ARG A 15 13.02 -4.20 -43.39
C ARG A 15 13.81 -3.08 -42.72
N THR A 16 13.33 -1.86 -42.83
CA THR A 16 13.73 -0.77 -41.95
C THR A 16 13.21 -1.07 -40.54
N ALA A 17 14.11 -1.40 -39.63
CA ALA A 17 13.81 -1.54 -38.22
C ALA A 17 13.50 -0.14 -37.66
N GLY A 18 12.21 0.17 -37.50
CA GLY A 18 11.76 1.31 -36.73
C GLY A 18 12.12 1.08 -35.26
N SER A 19 13.12 1.82 -34.78
CA SER A 19 13.47 1.88 -33.36
C SER A 19 12.37 2.64 -32.63
N PHE A 20 11.43 1.91 -32.02
CA PHE A 20 10.47 2.49 -31.09
C PHE A 20 11.22 2.80 -29.78
N HIS A 21 11.63 4.05 -29.62
CA HIS A 21 12.03 4.57 -28.32
C HIS A 21 10.78 4.70 -27.44
N THR A 22 10.50 3.69 -26.61
CA THR A 22 9.59 3.80 -25.47
C THR A 22 10.29 4.56 -24.34
N GLY A 23 10.48 5.86 -24.56
CA GLY A 23 11.04 6.79 -23.59
C GLY A 23 10.06 7.14 -22.48
N ALA A 24 9.88 6.21 -21.54
CA ALA A 24 9.58 6.50 -20.14
C ALA A 24 9.86 5.21 -19.37
N ALA A 25 11.06 5.09 -18.80
CA ALA A 25 11.23 4.20 -17.66
C ALA A 25 10.34 4.77 -16.55
N CYS A 26 9.07 4.36 -16.51
CA CYS A 26 8.24 4.53 -15.32
C CYS A 26 8.99 3.80 -14.21
N CYS A 27 9.73 4.55 -13.39
CA CYS A 27 10.33 3.99 -12.19
C CYS A 27 9.22 3.30 -11.40
N ALA A 28 9.38 2.01 -11.14
CA ALA A 28 8.45 1.24 -10.34
C ALA A 28 8.22 1.98 -9.00
N ALA A 29 6.96 2.25 -8.66
CA ALA A 29 6.70 2.99 -7.42
C ALA A 29 7.20 2.18 -6.22
N LYS A 30 7.79 2.88 -5.26
CA LYS A 30 8.37 2.30 -4.06
C LYS A 30 7.35 2.37 -2.95
N VAL A 31 6.87 1.24 -2.46
CA VAL A 31 5.83 1.18 -1.42
C VAL A 31 6.42 0.61 -0.15
N ALA A 32 6.29 1.37 0.93
CA ALA A 32 6.59 0.87 2.27
C ALA A 32 5.39 0.07 2.80
N VAL A 33 5.64 -1.09 3.39
CA VAL A 33 4.63 -1.89 4.10
C VAL A 33 5.06 -2.02 5.55
N VAL A 34 4.23 -1.55 6.49
CA VAL A 34 4.54 -1.57 7.92
C VAL A 34 3.81 -2.72 8.58
N LEU A 35 4.58 -3.67 9.11
CA LEU A 35 4.13 -4.89 9.78
C LEU A 35 4.19 -4.72 11.30
N SER A 36 3.53 -5.65 12.00
CA SER A 36 3.26 -5.59 13.44
C SER A 36 3.49 -6.92 14.17
N GLY A 37 4.13 -7.89 13.52
CA GLY A 37 4.32 -9.27 13.99
C GLY A 37 3.91 -10.27 12.89
N CYS A 38 3.64 -11.53 13.25
CA CYS A 38 3.25 -12.56 12.28
C CYS A 38 2.17 -13.50 12.83
N GLY A 39 0.91 -13.07 12.74
CA GLY A 39 -0.25 -13.79 13.28
C GLY A 39 -1.38 -12.81 13.64
N VAL A 40 -2.63 -13.15 13.34
CA VAL A 40 -3.75 -12.20 13.50
C VAL A 40 -3.94 -11.75 14.95
N TYR A 41 -3.74 -12.60 15.96
CA TYR A 41 -4.07 -12.26 17.35
C TYR A 41 -3.00 -11.46 18.08
N ASP A 42 -1.75 -11.47 17.60
CA ASP A 42 -0.60 -10.84 18.25
C ASP A 42 0.33 -10.08 17.30
N GLY A 43 0.00 -10.02 16.01
CA GLY A 43 0.81 -9.39 14.98
C GLY A 43 0.00 -8.97 13.76
N THR A 44 0.64 -9.03 12.60
CA THR A 44 -0.01 -8.75 11.30
C THR A 44 -0.87 -9.92 10.86
N GLU A 45 -2.06 -9.62 10.34
CA GLU A 45 -2.89 -10.61 9.65
C GLU A 45 -2.18 -11.07 8.36
N ILE A 46 -1.88 -12.38 8.29
CA ILE A 46 -0.94 -12.94 7.32
C ILE A 46 -1.56 -12.95 5.92
N HIS A 47 -2.87 -13.17 5.82
CA HIS A 47 -3.57 -13.20 4.54
C HIS A 47 -3.71 -11.80 3.93
N GLU A 48 -3.93 -10.76 4.73
CA GLU A 48 -3.96 -9.36 4.32
C GLU A 48 -2.59 -8.92 3.83
N ALA A 49 -1.53 -9.21 4.61
CA ALA A 49 -0.17 -8.92 4.19
C ALA A 49 0.18 -9.64 2.87
N SER A 50 -0.16 -10.93 2.76
CA SER A 50 0.04 -11.69 1.52
C SER A 50 -0.72 -11.08 0.34
N ALA A 51 -2.00 -10.72 0.52
CA ALA A 51 -2.82 -10.08 -0.51
C ALA A 51 -2.23 -8.73 -0.95
N ILE A 52 -1.81 -7.88 -0.01
CA ILE A 52 -1.14 -6.61 -0.28
C ILE A 52 0.12 -6.84 -1.12
N LEU A 53 0.99 -7.76 -0.71
CA LEU A 53 2.23 -8.07 -1.43
C LEU A 53 1.99 -8.60 -2.84
N VAL A 54 1.01 -9.50 -3.02
CA VAL A 54 0.62 -10.01 -4.35
C VAL A 54 0.11 -8.88 -5.24
N HIS A 55 -0.77 -8.02 -4.72
CA HIS A 55 -1.36 -6.91 -5.48
C HIS A 55 -0.35 -5.82 -5.84
N LEU A 56 0.61 -5.54 -4.95
CA LEU A 56 1.73 -4.63 -5.21
C LEU A 56 2.68 -5.21 -6.26
N SER A 57 3.06 -6.49 -6.11
CA SER A 57 3.92 -7.19 -7.07
C SER A 57 3.29 -7.24 -8.46
N ARG A 58 1.99 -7.57 -8.55
CA ARG A 58 1.26 -7.58 -9.83
C ARG A 58 1.17 -6.20 -10.48
N GLY A 59 1.22 -5.13 -9.66
CA GLY A 59 1.29 -3.75 -10.12
C GLY A 59 2.71 -3.29 -10.51
N GLY A 60 3.73 -4.14 -10.36
CA GLY A 60 5.12 -3.80 -10.62
C GLY A 60 5.76 -2.88 -9.59
N ALA A 61 5.19 -2.75 -8.38
CA ALA A 61 5.76 -1.92 -7.32
C ALA A 61 7.00 -2.56 -6.69
N GLN A 62 7.96 -1.74 -6.26
CA GLN A 62 9.06 -2.15 -5.41
C GLN A 62 8.62 -2.05 -3.95
N VAL A 63 8.58 -3.18 -3.24
CA VAL A 63 8.12 -3.21 -1.85
C VAL A 63 9.30 -3.24 -0.88
N ARG A 64 9.23 -2.40 0.16
CA ARG A 64 10.11 -2.48 1.34
C ARG A 64 9.25 -2.66 2.58
N MET A 65 9.57 -3.68 3.37
CA MET A 65 8.83 -4.01 4.59
C MET A 65 9.57 -3.46 5.81
N PHE A 66 8.80 -2.97 6.77
CA PHE A 66 9.30 -2.39 8.01
C PHE A 66 8.49 -2.89 9.20
N ALA A 67 9.08 -2.91 10.37
CA ALA A 67 8.37 -3.17 11.63
C ALA A 67 9.17 -2.54 12.78
N PRO A 68 8.51 -2.07 13.86
CA PRO A 68 9.23 -1.53 15.01
C PRO A 68 10.00 -2.63 15.74
N ASP A 69 11.24 -2.35 16.15
CA ASP A 69 12.04 -3.27 16.97
C ASP A 69 11.64 -3.20 18.45
N VAL A 70 10.48 -3.77 18.77
CA VAL A 70 9.88 -3.78 20.11
C VAL A 70 9.35 -5.17 20.47
N ALA A 71 9.18 -5.45 21.77
CA ALA A 71 8.48 -6.65 22.22
C ALA A 71 7.00 -6.61 21.78
N GLN A 72 6.43 -7.77 21.43
CA GLN A 72 4.98 -7.92 21.29
C GLN A 72 4.32 -7.75 22.66
N MET A 73 3.15 -7.11 22.70
CA MET A 73 2.36 -6.97 23.93
C MET A 73 1.98 -8.33 24.53
N HIS A 74 1.58 -9.27 23.67
CA HIS A 74 1.27 -10.64 24.03
C HIS A 74 1.82 -11.60 22.96
N VAL A 75 2.05 -12.84 23.35
CA VAL A 75 2.24 -13.97 22.43
C VAL A 75 1.02 -14.87 22.56
N ILE A 76 0.36 -15.18 21.44
CA ILE A 76 -0.91 -15.92 21.45
C ILE A 76 -0.72 -17.27 20.76
N ASP A 77 -1.09 -18.35 21.46
CA ASP A 77 -1.32 -19.64 20.83
C ASP A 77 -2.58 -19.54 19.98
N HIS A 78 -2.41 -19.44 18.67
CA HIS A 78 -3.52 -19.29 17.73
C HIS A 78 -4.41 -20.53 17.63
N GLY A 79 -3.91 -21.71 18.00
CA GLY A 79 -4.71 -22.94 18.04
C GLY A 79 -5.67 -22.97 19.24
N LYS A 80 -5.30 -22.30 20.34
CA LYS A 80 -6.13 -22.20 21.55
C LYS A 80 -6.86 -20.85 21.69
N GLY A 81 -6.41 -19.82 20.99
CA GLY A 81 -6.89 -18.44 21.14
C GLY A 81 -6.53 -17.82 22.49
N GLN A 82 -5.47 -18.32 23.16
CA GLN A 82 -5.09 -17.91 24.51
C GLN A 82 -3.63 -17.43 24.58
N PRO A 83 -3.27 -16.57 25.53
CA PRO A 83 -1.88 -16.21 25.78
C PRO A 83 -0.99 -17.42 26.04
N ALA A 84 0.18 -17.45 25.41
CA ALA A 84 1.24 -18.41 25.73
C ALA A 84 2.05 -17.86 26.91
N GLU A 85 1.65 -18.22 28.13
CA GLU A 85 2.28 -17.71 29.35
C GLU A 85 3.80 -17.99 29.39
N GLY A 86 4.58 -16.96 29.74
CA GLY A 86 6.04 -17.05 29.83
C GLY A 86 6.78 -16.92 28.49
N GLU A 87 6.08 -16.86 27.36
CA GLU A 87 6.71 -16.58 26.06
C GLU A 87 6.84 -15.06 25.81
N SER A 88 7.93 -14.67 25.16
CA SER A 88 8.13 -13.32 24.64
C SER A 88 8.69 -13.38 23.24
N ARG A 89 8.20 -12.50 22.36
CA ARG A 89 8.63 -12.38 20.97
C ARG A 89 8.78 -10.91 20.59
N ASN A 90 9.59 -10.66 19.58
CA ASN A 90 9.88 -9.32 19.07
C ASN A 90 9.15 -9.09 17.75
N VAL A 91 8.53 -7.90 17.61
CA VAL A 91 7.68 -7.51 16.48
C VAL A 91 8.44 -7.55 15.16
N LEU A 92 9.64 -6.95 15.11
CA LEU A 92 10.49 -6.95 13.92
C LEU A 92 10.94 -8.37 13.53
N SER A 93 11.39 -9.14 14.51
CA SER A 93 11.87 -10.52 14.33
C SER A 93 10.76 -11.44 13.78
N GLU A 94 9.55 -11.36 14.34
CA GLU A 94 8.43 -12.18 13.86
C GLU A 94 7.92 -11.69 12.50
N SER A 95 7.89 -10.37 12.26
CA SER A 95 7.54 -9.80 10.95
C SER A 95 8.50 -10.23 9.84
N ALA A 96 9.76 -10.55 10.16
CA ALA A 96 10.74 -11.07 9.22
C ALA A 96 10.30 -12.41 8.57
N ARG A 97 9.39 -13.16 9.20
CA ARG A 97 8.77 -14.38 8.64
C ARG A 97 7.95 -14.06 7.39
N ILE A 98 7.08 -13.07 7.47
CA ILE A 98 6.29 -12.57 6.32
C ILE A 98 7.23 -12.02 5.24
N ALA A 99 8.23 -11.24 5.67
CA ALA A 99 9.16 -10.58 4.77
C ALA A 99 10.25 -11.48 4.16
N ARG A 100 10.30 -12.76 4.54
CA ARG A 100 11.36 -13.71 4.15
C ARG A 100 12.77 -13.15 4.41
N GLY A 101 12.94 -12.50 5.56
CA GLY A 101 14.19 -11.84 5.98
C GLY A 101 14.45 -10.45 5.38
N SER A 102 13.67 -10.00 4.38
CA SER A 102 13.85 -8.69 3.74
C SER A 102 13.02 -7.60 4.44
N ILE A 103 13.37 -7.30 5.69
CA ILE A 103 12.70 -6.31 6.54
C ILE A 103 13.72 -5.37 7.19
N SER A 104 13.29 -4.17 7.57
CA SER A 104 14.12 -3.21 8.32
C SER A 104 13.36 -2.63 9.50
N ASP A 105 14.08 -2.10 10.49
CA ASP A 105 13.47 -1.34 11.58
C ASP A 105 12.69 -0.15 11.01
N LEU A 106 11.46 0.04 11.50
CA LEU A 106 10.60 1.17 11.17
C LEU A 106 11.26 2.53 11.46
N GLY A 107 12.16 2.60 12.45
CA GLY A 107 12.99 3.77 12.75
C GLY A 107 13.82 4.25 11.55
N HIS A 108 14.14 3.36 10.61
CA HIS A 108 14.91 3.68 9.40
C HIS A 108 14.05 4.01 8.17
N LEU A 109 12.72 4.00 8.29
CA LEU A 109 11.83 4.36 7.20
C LEU A 109 11.92 5.86 6.93
N ASP A 110 12.50 6.20 5.78
CA ASP A 110 12.54 7.55 5.22
C ASP A 110 11.46 7.73 4.12
N VAL A 111 10.56 8.68 4.36
CA VAL A 111 9.48 9.06 3.43
C VAL A 111 10.01 9.51 2.07
N SER A 112 11.22 10.06 1.98
CA SER A 112 11.79 10.55 0.73
C SER A 112 12.03 9.42 -0.30
N ASN A 113 12.25 8.20 0.19
CA ASN A 113 12.58 7.02 -0.60
C ASN A 113 11.37 6.19 -1.05
N HIS A 114 10.15 6.59 -0.69
CA HIS A 114 8.93 5.82 -0.93
C HIS A 114 7.83 6.72 -1.49
N ASP A 115 6.95 6.17 -2.32
CA ASP A 115 5.84 6.89 -2.95
C ASP A 115 4.53 6.73 -2.18
N ALA A 116 4.38 5.67 -1.39
CA ALA A 116 3.23 5.39 -0.54
C ALA A 116 3.60 4.48 0.64
N VAL A 117 2.74 4.44 1.66
CA VAL A 117 2.85 3.50 2.80
C VAL A 117 1.55 2.73 2.98
N ILE A 118 1.64 1.44 3.30
CA ILE A 118 0.49 0.57 3.57
C ILE A 118 0.66 -0.13 4.92
N PHE A 119 -0.42 -0.14 5.72
CA PHE A 119 -0.52 -0.83 7.01
C PHE A 119 -1.59 -1.94 6.90
N PRO A 120 -1.18 -3.22 6.83
CA PRO A 120 -2.11 -4.34 7.03
C PRO A 120 -2.75 -4.27 8.43
N GLY A 121 -3.82 -5.02 8.63
CA GLY A 121 -4.45 -5.20 9.93
C GLY A 121 -3.82 -6.30 10.77
N GLY A 122 -4.70 -7.00 11.49
CA GLY A 122 -4.34 -7.88 12.60
C GLY A 122 -4.27 -7.11 13.92
N PHE A 123 -4.49 -7.82 15.03
CA PHE A 123 -4.51 -7.23 16.37
C PHE A 123 -3.15 -6.64 16.76
N GLY A 124 -2.05 -7.02 16.11
CA GLY A 124 -0.77 -6.33 16.27
C GLY A 124 -0.82 -4.83 15.92
N ALA A 125 -1.69 -4.40 15.00
CA ALA A 125 -1.90 -2.97 14.77
C ALA A 125 -2.52 -2.26 16.00
N ALA A 126 -3.41 -2.95 16.71
CA ALA A 126 -4.06 -2.45 17.93
C ALA A 126 -3.27 -2.71 19.22
N LYS A 127 -2.27 -3.60 19.21
CA LYS A 127 -1.50 -4.02 20.39
C LYS A 127 -0.02 -3.60 20.37
N ASN A 128 0.60 -3.55 19.18
CA ASN A 128 2.04 -3.33 19.03
C ASN A 128 2.34 -2.02 18.32
N LEU A 129 1.54 -1.64 17.31
CA LEU A 129 1.63 -0.33 16.66
C LEU A 129 0.90 0.77 17.45
N SER A 130 0.04 0.37 18.38
CA SER A 130 -0.70 1.23 19.30
C SER A 130 -1.13 0.44 20.53
N THR A 131 -1.71 1.11 21.51
CA THR A 131 -2.36 0.49 22.67
C THR A 131 -3.89 0.36 22.52
N PHE A 132 -4.43 0.55 21.31
CA PHE A 132 -5.87 0.60 21.04
C PHE A 132 -6.67 -0.60 21.57
N ALA A 133 -6.09 -1.81 21.54
CA ALA A 133 -6.75 -3.01 22.01
C ALA A 133 -7.05 -2.99 23.53
N VAL A 134 -6.35 -2.15 24.29
CA VAL A 134 -6.48 -2.05 25.75
C VAL A 134 -7.11 -0.71 26.14
N ASP A 135 -6.66 0.38 25.51
CA ASP A 135 -7.02 1.75 25.89
C ASP A 135 -8.13 2.37 25.02
N GLY A 136 -8.54 1.69 23.94
CA GLY A 136 -9.60 2.16 23.05
C GLY A 136 -9.34 3.58 22.52
N LYS A 137 -10.26 4.51 22.79
CA LYS A 137 -10.16 5.91 22.33
C LYS A 137 -9.01 6.69 22.97
N ASP A 138 -8.52 6.26 24.13
CA ASP A 138 -7.47 6.94 24.88
C ASP A 138 -6.08 6.37 24.54
N CYS A 139 -6.00 5.57 23.47
CA CYS A 139 -4.78 4.89 23.08
C CYS A 139 -3.64 5.83 22.69
N GLU A 140 -2.44 5.29 22.81
CA GLU A 140 -1.23 5.86 22.26
C GLU A 140 -0.80 5.06 21.03
N VAL A 141 -0.16 5.75 20.08
CA VAL A 141 0.43 5.14 18.89
C VAL A 141 1.94 5.09 19.07
N ASN A 142 2.56 4.00 18.64
CA ASN A 142 4.02 3.87 18.66
C ASN A 142 4.66 5.09 17.97
N LYS A 143 5.70 5.67 18.56
CA LYS A 143 6.30 6.93 18.09
C LYS A 143 6.81 6.87 16.65
N ASP A 144 7.35 5.74 16.20
CA ASP A 144 7.79 5.57 14.82
C ASP A 144 6.60 5.45 13.86
N VAL A 145 5.52 4.80 14.29
CA VAL A 145 4.27 4.73 13.51
C VAL A 145 3.65 6.12 13.37
N GLU A 146 3.57 6.88 14.47
CA GLU A 146 3.08 8.26 14.46
C GLU A 146 3.90 9.14 13.52
N ARG A 147 5.25 9.07 13.64
CA ARG A 147 6.17 9.77 12.74
C ARG A 147 5.92 9.40 11.28
N VAL A 148 5.86 8.11 10.95
CA VAL A 148 5.65 7.65 9.56
C VAL A 148 4.31 8.14 9.01
N LEU A 149 3.21 8.04 9.76
CA LEU A 149 1.90 8.54 9.32
C LEU A 149 1.93 10.05 9.07
N MET A 150 2.54 10.81 9.98
CA MET A 150 2.70 12.27 9.84
C MET A 150 3.59 12.64 8.65
N ASP A 151 4.70 11.94 8.44
CA ASP A 151 5.66 12.22 7.37
C ASP A 151 5.03 11.98 5.99
N PHE A 152 4.32 10.85 5.79
CA PHE A 152 3.61 10.58 4.54
C PHE A 152 2.47 11.57 4.30
N HIS A 153 1.71 11.91 5.35
CA HIS A 153 0.62 12.90 5.24
C HIS A 153 1.16 14.28 4.85
N LYS A 154 2.20 14.78 5.53
CA LYS A 154 2.86 16.06 5.20
C LYS A 154 3.48 16.08 3.81
N ALA A 155 4.06 14.97 3.38
CA ALA A 155 4.61 14.82 2.03
C ALA A 155 3.51 14.70 0.96
N GLY A 156 2.23 14.65 1.35
CA GLY A 156 1.12 14.45 0.44
C GLY A 156 1.22 13.11 -0.29
N LYS A 157 1.76 12.08 0.36
CA LYS A 157 1.91 10.73 -0.19
C LYS A 157 0.78 9.83 0.31
N PRO A 158 0.25 8.92 -0.50
CA PRO A 158 -0.90 8.11 -0.11
C PRO A 158 -0.57 7.16 1.05
N ILE A 159 -1.56 7.00 1.94
CA ILE A 159 -1.53 6.09 3.09
C ILE A 159 -2.66 5.08 2.91
N GLY A 160 -2.34 3.79 2.81
CA GLY A 160 -3.32 2.70 2.77
C GLY A 160 -3.40 1.98 4.11
N LEU A 161 -4.60 1.73 4.63
CA LEU A 161 -4.81 0.98 5.88
C LEU A 161 -5.99 0.02 5.72
N CYS A 162 -5.90 -1.22 6.18
CA CYS A 162 -7.03 -2.15 6.15
C CYS A 162 -7.32 -2.81 7.50
N CYS A 163 -8.53 -3.34 7.62
CA CYS A 163 -9.01 -4.00 8.82
C CYS A 163 -9.01 -3.04 10.02
N ILE A 164 -8.31 -3.35 11.10
CA ILE A 164 -8.29 -2.50 12.30
C ILE A 164 -7.28 -1.34 12.20
N SER A 165 -6.30 -1.39 11.28
CA SER A 165 -5.25 -0.36 11.20
C SER A 165 -5.72 1.08 10.90
N PRO A 166 -6.90 1.35 10.28
CA PRO A 166 -7.46 2.70 10.16
C PRO A 166 -7.59 3.49 11.48
N VAL A 167 -7.66 2.82 12.64
CA VAL A 167 -7.65 3.49 13.95
C VAL A 167 -6.36 4.29 14.19
N LEU A 168 -5.24 3.87 13.60
CA LEU A 168 -3.96 4.58 13.67
C LEU A 168 -4.06 5.94 12.97
N ALA A 169 -4.63 5.96 11.76
CA ALA A 169 -4.84 7.20 11.02
C ALA A 169 -5.84 8.13 11.73
N ALA A 170 -6.93 7.56 12.28
CA ALA A 170 -7.89 8.34 13.07
C ALA A 170 -7.23 9.00 14.28
N ARG A 171 -6.39 8.26 15.02
CA ARG A 171 -5.71 8.76 16.22
C ARG A 171 -4.64 9.81 15.93
N VAL A 172 -3.86 9.64 14.85
CA VAL A 172 -2.69 10.48 14.53
C VAL A 172 -3.08 11.69 13.69
N LEU A 173 -3.90 11.51 12.66
CA LEU A 173 -4.25 12.57 11.69
C LEU A 173 -5.55 13.30 12.08
N GLY A 174 -6.39 12.70 12.93
CA GLY A 174 -7.62 13.30 13.44
C GLY A 174 -8.71 13.40 12.38
N LYS A 175 -8.85 14.57 11.75
CA LYS A 175 -9.95 14.92 10.81
C LYS A 175 -9.81 14.26 9.44
N VAL A 176 -9.70 12.93 9.44
CA VAL A 176 -9.68 12.04 8.27
C VAL A 176 -10.99 11.29 8.14
N GLU A 177 -11.29 10.84 6.94
CA GLU A 177 -12.36 9.88 6.69
C GLU A 177 -11.79 8.47 6.51
N VAL A 178 -12.37 7.48 7.18
CA VAL A 178 -11.93 6.08 7.15
C VAL A 178 -13.11 5.11 7.14
N THR A 179 -12.88 3.88 6.71
CA THR A 179 -13.81 2.77 6.91
C THR A 179 -13.15 1.64 7.67
N VAL A 180 -13.92 0.97 8.53
CA VAL A 180 -13.60 -0.35 9.07
C VAL A 180 -14.73 -1.35 8.80
N GLY A 181 -15.63 -1.05 7.86
CA GLY A 181 -16.76 -1.89 7.52
C GLY A 181 -18.10 -1.26 7.86
N HIS A 182 -18.92 -2.01 8.59
CA HIS A 182 -20.27 -1.60 9.01
C HIS A 182 -20.30 -1.12 10.47
N GLU A 183 -21.35 -0.39 10.81
CA GLU A 183 -21.55 0.18 12.16
C GLU A 183 -22.36 -0.72 13.09
N GLU A 184 -23.01 -1.74 12.53
CA GLU A 184 -23.85 -2.69 13.27
C GLU A 184 -23.34 -4.11 13.06
N GLU A 185 -23.52 -4.93 14.10
CA GLU A 185 -23.34 -6.37 14.04
C GLU A 185 -24.48 -6.96 13.18
N GLU A 186 -24.16 -7.78 12.19
CA GLU A 186 -25.12 -8.37 11.24
C GLU A 186 -25.03 -9.90 11.26
N GLY A 187 -25.45 -10.53 12.36
CA GLY A 187 -25.58 -11.99 12.42
C GLY A 187 -24.25 -12.75 12.33
N GLY A 188 -23.20 -12.17 12.89
CA GLY A 188 -21.82 -12.65 12.88
C GLY A 188 -20.95 -11.99 11.80
N LYS A 189 -21.54 -11.34 10.78
CA LYS A 189 -20.78 -10.82 9.63
C LYS A 189 -19.80 -9.71 10.01
N TRP A 190 -20.15 -8.86 10.99
CA TRP A 190 -19.34 -7.70 11.39
C TRP A 190 -19.03 -7.73 12.89
N PRO A 191 -18.19 -8.67 13.36
CA PRO A 191 -17.98 -8.91 14.79
C PRO A 191 -17.30 -7.74 15.53
N TYR A 192 -16.73 -6.78 14.78
CA TYR A 192 -15.99 -5.64 15.33
C TYR A 192 -16.66 -4.28 15.04
N ALA A 193 -17.95 -4.25 14.73
CA ALA A 193 -18.71 -3.04 14.41
C ALA A 193 -18.60 -1.93 15.49
N GLY A 194 -18.39 -2.31 16.76
CA GLY A 194 -18.16 -1.36 17.86
C GLY A 194 -16.96 -0.42 17.65
N THR A 195 -16.00 -0.78 16.79
CA THR A 195 -14.82 0.05 16.44
C THR A 195 -15.22 1.41 15.89
N VAL A 196 -16.38 1.51 15.21
CA VAL A 196 -16.88 2.76 14.62
C VAL A 196 -17.03 3.87 15.66
N GLN A 197 -17.46 3.54 16.87
CA GLN A 197 -17.64 4.54 17.93
C GLN A 197 -16.29 5.11 18.40
N ALA A 198 -15.27 4.27 18.48
CA ALA A 198 -13.93 4.71 18.83
C ALA A 198 -13.35 5.64 17.74
N ILE A 199 -13.53 5.30 16.46
CA ILE A 199 -13.11 6.15 15.33
C ILE A 199 -13.74 7.55 15.42
N ARG A 200 -15.04 7.63 15.71
CA ARG A 200 -15.75 8.90 15.90
C ARG A 200 -15.23 9.68 17.10
N ALA A 201 -14.98 9.01 18.22
CA ALA A 201 -14.43 9.62 19.42
C ALA A 201 -13.01 10.17 19.22
N LEU A 202 -12.22 9.55 18.34
CA LEU A 202 -10.90 10.01 17.92
C LEU A 202 -10.94 11.23 16.98
N GLY A 203 -12.13 11.69 16.57
CA GLY A 203 -12.33 12.86 15.73
C GLY A 203 -12.30 12.58 14.21
N ALA A 204 -12.23 11.30 13.82
CA ALA A 204 -12.34 10.86 12.44
C ALA A 204 -13.80 10.58 12.06
N LYS A 205 -14.07 10.60 10.75
CA LYS A 205 -15.38 10.24 10.20
C LYS A 205 -15.34 8.81 9.70
N HIS A 206 -16.25 7.98 10.20
CA HIS A 206 -16.49 6.66 9.64
C HIS A 206 -17.36 6.75 8.37
N CYS A 207 -16.97 5.99 7.34
CA CYS A 207 -17.74 5.80 6.11
C CYS A 207 -18.04 4.31 5.94
N VAL A 208 -19.33 3.93 5.92
CA VAL A 208 -19.73 2.53 5.74
C VAL A 208 -19.32 2.02 4.36
N LYS A 209 -18.70 0.83 4.33
CA LYS A 209 -18.26 0.13 3.12
C LYS A 209 -18.41 -1.37 3.31
N ASP A 210 -18.86 -2.07 2.27
CA ASP A 210 -18.84 -3.53 2.25
C ASP A 210 -17.41 -4.05 2.02
N VAL A 211 -17.18 -5.34 2.25
CA VAL A 211 -15.84 -5.96 2.31
C VAL A 211 -15.02 -5.82 1.02
N THR A 212 -15.67 -5.75 -0.14
CA THR A 212 -15.00 -5.58 -1.44
C THR A 212 -14.82 -4.11 -1.84
N GLU A 213 -15.36 -3.18 -1.06
CA GLU A 213 -15.26 -1.75 -1.30
C GLU A 213 -14.14 -1.10 -0.48
N THR A 214 -13.80 0.13 -0.87
CA THR A 214 -12.82 0.96 -0.16
C THR A 214 -13.31 2.39 -0.02
N HIS A 215 -12.89 3.05 1.05
CA HIS A 215 -13.10 4.49 1.22
C HIS A 215 -11.83 5.27 0.87
N VAL A 216 -11.98 6.41 0.19
CA VAL A 216 -10.89 7.30 -0.21
C VAL A 216 -11.16 8.69 0.34
N ASP A 217 -10.38 9.11 1.33
CA ASP A 217 -10.30 10.50 1.76
C ASP A 217 -9.34 11.24 0.80
N GLN A 218 -9.91 11.88 -0.22
CA GLN A 218 -9.13 12.59 -1.23
C GLN A 218 -8.30 13.74 -0.67
N LYS A 219 -8.80 14.40 0.39
CA LYS A 219 -8.14 15.56 0.98
C LYS A 219 -6.86 15.15 1.71
N ASN A 220 -6.94 14.06 2.49
CA ASN A 220 -5.83 13.58 3.29
C ASN A 220 -5.02 12.46 2.61
N LYS A 221 -5.45 12.00 1.43
CA LYS A 221 -4.87 10.86 0.68
C LYS A 221 -4.80 9.57 1.51
N VAL A 222 -5.84 9.34 2.30
CA VAL A 222 -6.00 8.13 3.11
C VAL A 222 -6.97 7.19 2.40
N VAL A 223 -6.55 5.95 2.19
CA VAL A 223 -7.36 4.90 1.58
C VAL A 223 -7.55 3.79 2.60
N THR A 224 -8.80 3.37 2.81
CA THR A 224 -9.13 2.35 3.81
C THR A 224 -10.05 1.27 3.27
N ALA A 225 -9.90 0.04 3.78
CA ALA A 225 -10.70 -1.12 3.40
C ALA A 225 -11.04 -2.00 4.61
N PRO A 226 -12.23 -2.62 4.68
CA PRO A 226 -12.64 -3.39 5.86
C PRO A 226 -11.87 -4.69 6.08
N ALA A 227 -11.52 -5.43 5.02
CA ALA A 227 -10.81 -6.72 5.10
C ALA A 227 -11.40 -7.69 6.16
N PHE A 228 -10.59 -8.26 7.07
CA PHE A 228 -11.06 -9.23 8.08
C PHE A 228 -11.87 -8.60 9.23
N MET A 229 -12.25 -7.32 9.15
CA MET A 229 -13.33 -6.80 10.00
C MET A 229 -14.69 -7.44 9.64
N CYS A 230 -14.77 -8.08 8.47
CA CYS A 230 -15.90 -8.86 7.97
C CYS A 230 -15.60 -10.36 8.04
N ASP A 231 -16.53 -11.16 8.59
CA ASP A 231 -16.51 -12.61 8.49
C ASP A 231 -17.09 -13.05 7.14
N THR A 232 -16.19 -13.41 6.21
CA THR A 232 -16.58 -13.75 4.83
C THR A 232 -15.54 -14.63 4.14
N GLN A 233 -15.81 -14.98 2.89
CA GLN A 233 -14.89 -15.78 2.08
C GLN A 233 -13.58 -15.01 1.80
N LEU A 234 -12.46 -15.70 1.99
CA LEU A 234 -11.11 -15.15 1.84
C LEU A 234 -10.87 -14.37 0.53
N HIS A 235 -11.45 -14.82 -0.58
CA HIS A 235 -11.25 -14.18 -1.87
C HIS A 235 -11.89 -12.78 -1.95
N LEU A 236 -13.01 -12.54 -1.24
CA LEU A 236 -13.64 -11.22 -1.19
C LEU A 236 -12.77 -10.21 -0.43
N ILE A 237 -12.11 -10.68 0.63
CA ILE A 237 -11.12 -9.90 1.38
C ILE A 237 -9.92 -9.58 0.48
N PHE A 238 -9.41 -10.58 -0.25
CA PHE A 238 -8.34 -10.39 -1.22
C PHE A 238 -8.70 -9.35 -2.30
N ASP A 239 -9.93 -9.37 -2.81
CA ASP A 239 -10.40 -8.43 -3.82
C ASP A 239 -10.54 -7.01 -3.27
N GLY A 240 -11.10 -6.84 -2.06
CA GLY A 240 -11.19 -5.55 -1.37
C GLY A 240 -9.82 -4.91 -1.11
N ILE A 241 -8.82 -5.72 -0.72
CA ILE A 241 -7.42 -5.27 -0.60
C ILE A 241 -6.85 -4.85 -1.97
N GLY A 242 -7.22 -5.56 -3.04
CA GLY A 242 -6.87 -5.19 -4.41
C GLY A 242 -7.40 -3.82 -4.80
N ALA A 243 -8.67 -3.54 -4.47
CA ALA A 243 -9.29 -2.24 -4.67
C ALA A 243 -8.58 -1.14 -3.84
N MET A 244 -8.16 -1.43 -2.60
CA MET A 244 -7.40 -0.50 -1.77
C MET A 244 -6.08 -0.11 -2.44
N LYS A 245 -5.30 -1.11 -2.85
CA LYS A 245 -4.03 -0.91 -3.55
C LYS A 245 -4.23 -0.09 -4.83
N ALA A 246 -5.28 -0.36 -5.60
CA ALA A 246 -5.58 0.39 -6.82
C ALA A 246 -5.84 1.88 -6.53
N ASN A 247 -6.58 2.20 -5.47
CA ASN A 247 -6.85 3.59 -5.05
C ASN A 247 -5.60 4.30 -4.50
N VAL A 248 -4.78 3.62 -3.70
CA VAL A 248 -3.47 4.12 -3.24
C VAL A 248 -2.60 4.52 -4.44
N TRP A 249 -2.57 3.67 -5.47
CA TRP A 249 -1.83 3.93 -6.70
C TRP A 249 -2.36 5.13 -7.50
N HIS A 250 -3.68 5.25 -7.60
CA HIS A 250 -4.33 6.38 -8.29
C HIS A 250 -3.99 7.72 -7.63
N LEU A 251 -4.02 7.77 -6.30
CA LEU A 251 -3.64 8.96 -5.52
C LEU A 251 -2.16 9.34 -5.69
N GLY A 252 -1.27 8.34 -5.78
CA GLY A 252 0.16 8.58 -5.94
C GLY A 252 0.48 9.28 -7.26
N ARG A 253 -0.17 8.87 -8.35
CA ARG A 253 0.04 9.44 -9.70
C ARG A 253 -0.47 10.87 -9.88
N ASN A 254 -1.47 11.28 -9.09
CA ASN A 254 -2.06 12.62 -9.17
C ASN A 254 -1.40 13.63 -8.21
N SER A 255 -0.29 13.26 -7.57
CA SER A 255 0.43 14.15 -6.66
C SER A 255 1.34 15.08 -7.47
N PRO A 256 1.26 16.41 -7.29
CA PRO A 256 2.24 17.31 -7.88
C PRO A 256 3.63 16.92 -7.36
N ALA A 257 4.64 16.95 -8.24
CA ALA A 257 6.01 16.67 -7.85
C ALA A 257 6.40 17.56 -6.66
N PRO A 258 7.17 17.04 -5.68
CA PRO A 258 7.59 17.84 -4.53
C PRO A 258 8.33 19.09 -5.02
N ALA A 259 7.90 20.26 -4.54
CA ALA A 259 8.53 21.53 -4.80
C ALA A 259 9.98 21.47 -4.29
N GLY A 260 10.94 21.37 -5.21
CA GLY A 260 12.36 21.19 -4.89
C GLY A 260 13.11 20.18 -5.76
N SER A 261 12.43 19.39 -6.61
CA SER A 261 13.14 18.64 -7.65
C SER A 261 13.56 19.58 -8.79
N PRO A 262 14.78 19.47 -9.36
CA PRO A 262 15.29 20.40 -10.39
C PRO A 262 14.59 20.24 -11.76
N PHE A 263 13.54 19.44 -11.86
CA PHE A 263 12.72 19.35 -13.06
C PHE A 263 11.62 20.42 -13.04
N SER A 264 12.05 21.67 -13.18
CA SER A 264 11.17 22.71 -13.71
C SER A 264 10.92 22.39 -15.18
N LEU A 265 9.70 21.97 -15.50
CA LEU A 265 9.20 21.93 -16.88
C LEU A 265 8.99 23.37 -17.35
N GLU A 266 10.09 24.02 -17.73
CA GLU A 266 10.06 25.21 -18.54
C GLU A 266 10.64 24.89 -19.92
N ARG A 267 9.86 25.25 -20.95
CA ARG A 267 10.17 25.28 -22.40
C ARG A 267 9.98 23.98 -23.20
N THR A 268 8.77 23.84 -23.74
CA THR A 268 8.58 23.37 -25.13
C THR A 268 7.65 24.31 -25.87
N LEU A 269 8.19 25.43 -26.31
CA LEU A 269 7.67 26.24 -27.41
C LEU A 269 8.92 26.81 -28.10
N VAL A 270 8.94 26.82 -29.44
CA VAL A 270 10.08 27.04 -30.35
C VAL A 270 10.90 25.73 -30.51
N THR A 271 10.83 24.98 -31.62
CA THR A 271 11.13 25.39 -33.00
C THR A 271 10.57 24.35 -33.99
N VAL A 272 9.65 24.74 -34.88
CA VAL A 272 9.37 24.02 -36.14
C VAL A 272 9.41 25.07 -37.25
N ARG A 273 10.62 25.42 -37.65
CA ARG A 273 11.00 26.13 -38.88
C ARG A 273 12.52 26.22 -38.80
N ASP A 274 13.17 25.32 -39.53
CA ASP A 274 14.55 25.40 -40.06
C ASP A 274 15.12 23.99 -40.23
N SER A 275 14.52 23.25 -41.17
CA SER A 275 15.13 22.06 -41.78
C SER A 275 14.60 21.92 -43.20
N PHE A 276 14.70 23.01 -43.97
CA PHE A 276 14.56 23.04 -45.43
C PHE A 276 15.51 24.12 -45.97
N HIS A 277 16.81 23.84 -45.92
CA HIS A 277 17.82 24.38 -46.84
C HIS A 277 19.19 23.82 -46.47
N LEU A 278 19.52 22.62 -46.98
CA LEU A 278 20.88 22.12 -47.09
C LEU A 278 20.93 20.97 -48.10
N PHE A 279 20.52 21.26 -49.34
CA PHE A 279 20.92 20.54 -50.55
C PHE A 279 20.82 21.53 -51.73
N SER A 280 21.84 22.38 -51.85
CA SER A 280 22.19 23.09 -53.09
C SER A 280 23.63 23.57 -52.95
N ASN A 281 24.57 22.66 -53.20
CA ASN A 281 25.93 22.90 -53.73
C ASN A 281 26.73 21.59 -53.68
N MET A 282 26.45 20.70 -54.63
CA MET A 282 27.36 19.83 -55.39
C MET A 282 26.54 19.04 -56.41
#